data_AF-A0A830CDS0-F1
#
_entry.id   AF-A0A830CDS0-F1
#
_cell.length_a   1.000
_cell.length_b   1.000
_cell.length_c   1.000
_cell.angle_alpha   90.00
_cell.angle_beta   90.00
_cell.angle_gamma   90.00
#
_symmetry.space_group_name_H-M   'P 1'
#
loop_
_entity.id
_entity.type
_entity.pdbx_description
1 polymer ?
#
loop_
_entity_poly.entity_id
_entity_poly.type
_entity_poly.pdbx_seq_one_letter_code
_entity_poly.pdbx_strand_id
1 'polypeptide(L)' 'MYLKQHKKDGAAEAVKKRRRDTKKPYSRSIVGATLEVIRKRRAEKHEVLDAAREAALRYFQYLTMFNLLIWRNIK' A
#
# COMPACT_ATOMS: atom_id res chain seq x y z
N MET A 1 -45.47 26.89 -14.06
CA MET A 1 -44.80 25.76 -14.75
C MET A 1 -43.62 26.20 -15.64
N TYR A 2 -43.63 27.40 -16.23
CA TYR A 2 -42.48 27.89 -17.02
C TYR A 2 -41.26 28.34 -16.18
N LEU A 3 -41.49 29.09 -15.09
CA LEU A 3 -40.40 29.75 -14.34
C LEU A 3 -39.46 28.77 -13.59
N LYS A 4 -40.01 27.68 -13.03
CA LYS A 4 -39.27 26.65 -12.28
C LYS A 4 -38.29 25.85 -13.15
N GLN A 5 -38.65 25.55 -14.39
CA GLN A 5 -37.78 24.81 -15.33
C GLN A 5 -36.61 25.68 -15.80
N HIS A 6 -36.86 26.97 -16.03
CA HIS A 6 -35.85 27.93 -16.48
C HIS A 6 -35.08 28.59 -15.33
N LYS A 7 -35.27 28.13 -14.08
CA LYS A 7 -34.54 28.58 -12.88
C LYS A 7 -34.61 30.11 -12.67
N LYS A 8 -35.69 30.75 -13.13
CA LYS A 8 -35.90 32.19 -12.98
C LYS A 8 -36.37 32.57 -11.57
N ASP A 9 -37.00 31.62 -10.87
CA ASP A 9 -37.32 31.75 -9.45
C ASP A 9 -36.05 31.45 -8.64
N GLY A 10 -35.27 32.49 -8.37
CA GLY A 10 -33.99 32.41 -7.67
C GLY A 10 -34.14 32.04 -6.19
N ALA A 11 -34.43 30.77 -5.91
CA ALA A 11 -34.19 30.13 -4.62
C ALA A 11 -33.61 28.74 -4.90
N ALA A 12 -32.49 28.72 -5.61
CA ALA A 12 -31.70 27.51 -5.79
C ALA A 12 -30.91 27.22 -4.50
N GLU A 13 -31.63 26.89 -3.43
CA GLU A 13 -31.11 26.07 -2.34
C GLU A 13 -30.99 24.62 -2.85
N ALA A 14 -30.38 24.46 -4.03
CA ALA A 14 -29.96 23.18 -4.54
C ALA A 14 -28.82 22.78 -3.62
N VAL A 15 -29.15 22.05 -2.56
CA VAL A 15 -28.20 21.24 -1.79
C VAL A 15 -27.53 20.33 -2.81
N LYS A 16 -26.46 20.83 -3.45
CA LYS A 16 -25.60 20.04 -4.32
C LYS A 16 -25.18 18.87 -3.44
N LYS A 17 -25.67 17.67 -3.75
CA LYS A 17 -25.25 16.46 -3.05
C LYS A 17 -23.75 16.34 -3.27
N ARG A 18 -22.96 16.82 -2.31
CA ARG A 18 -21.51 16.61 -2.28
C ARG A 18 -21.32 15.11 -2.23
N ARG A 19 -20.69 14.54 -3.25
CA ARG A 19 -20.32 13.13 -3.24
C ARG A 19 -19.33 12.93 -2.09
N ARG A 20 -19.71 12.12 -1.10
CA ARG A 20 -18.85 11.79 0.05
C ARG A 20 -18.11 10.49 -0.27
N ASP A 21 -16.86 10.59 -0.70
CA ASP A 21 -16.00 9.42 -0.80
C ASP A 21 -15.48 9.07 0.60
N THR A 22 -16.02 7.97 1.14
CA THR A 22 -15.62 7.49 2.47
C THR A 22 -14.43 6.55 2.32
N LYS A 23 -13.23 7.11 2.19
CA LYS A 23 -11.98 6.35 2.29
C LYS A 23 -11.67 6.10 3.76
N LYS A 24 -12.31 5.09 4.37
CA LYS A 24 -11.93 4.64 5.71
C LYS A 24 -10.54 4.01 5.61
N PRO A 25 -9.51 4.54 6.29
CA PRO A 25 -8.21 3.87 6.33
C PRO A 25 -8.42 2.50 6.98
N TYR A 26 -7.94 1.45 6.31
CA TYR A 26 -7.99 0.08 6.83
C TYR A 26 -7.17 0.00 8.12
N SER A 27 -7.87 0.20 9.23
CA SER A 27 -7.37 0.22 10.61
C SER A 27 -7.64 -1.10 11.32
N ARG A 28 -7.90 -2.17 10.54
CA ARG A 28 -8.19 -3.51 11.04
C ARG A 28 -6.90 -4.27 11.26
N SER A 29 -6.78 -4.90 12.42
CA SER A 29 -5.81 -5.99 12.64
C SER A 29 -6.16 -7.19 11.76
N ILE A 30 -5.15 -7.98 11.40
CA ILE A 30 -5.30 -9.16 10.54
C ILE A 30 -4.83 -10.37 11.35
N VAL A 31 -5.42 -11.54 11.15
CA VAL A 31 -4.97 -12.78 11.81
C VAL A 31 -3.50 -13.02 11.42
N GLY A 32 -2.64 -13.25 12.42
CA GLY A 32 -1.20 -13.39 12.24
C GLY A 32 -0.38 -12.09 12.37
N ALA A 33 -1.01 -10.91 12.49
CA ALA A 33 -0.30 -9.66 12.79
C ALA A 33 -1.17 -8.61 13.49
N THR A 34 -0.67 -8.08 14.62
CA THR A 34 -1.34 -6.99 15.34
C THR A 34 -1.25 -5.68 14.56
N LEU A 35 -2.18 -4.75 14.85
CA LEU A 35 -2.27 -3.46 14.15
C LEU A 35 -0.98 -2.62 14.32
N GLU A 36 -0.32 -2.72 15.46
CA GLU A 36 0.93 -2.01 15.72
C GLU A 36 2.08 -2.49 14.84
N VAL A 37 2.20 -3.81 14.65
CA VAL A 37 3.23 -4.41 13.80
C VAL A 37 3.05 -3.97 12.34
N ILE A 38 1.79 -3.94 11.87
CA ILE A 38 1.45 -3.50 10.52
C ILE A 38 1.79 -2.02 10.31
N ARG A 39 1.48 -1.16 11.29
CA ARG A 39 1.79 0.28 11.21
C ARG A 39 3.30 0.51 11.18
N LYS A 40 4.05 -0.15 12.05
CA LYS A 40 5.52 -0.04 12.13
C LYS A 40 6.16 -0.42 10.80
N ARG A 41 5.83 -1.59 10.25
CA ARG A 41 6.36 -2.05 8.94
C ARG A 41 6.00 -1.15 7.77
N ARG A 42 4.81 -0.54 7.76
CA ARG A 42 4.40 0.40 6.69
C ARG A 42 5.09 1.77 6.78
N ALA A 43 5.47 2.18 7.98
CA ALA A 43 6.10 3.48 8.24
C ALA A 43 7.63 3.44 8.14
N GLU A 44 8.21 2.26 7.90
CA GLU A 44 9.66 2.11 7.69
C GLU A 44 10.11 2.87 6.43
N LYS A 45 11.28 3.51 6.54
CA LYS A 45 11.87 4.26 5.43
C LYS A 45 12.30 3.30 4.33
N HIS A 46 12.18 3.74 3.08
CA HIS A 46 12.59 2.97 1.90
C HIS A 46 14.04 2.50 1.98
N GLU A 47 14.95 3.31 2.52
CA GLU A 47 16.36 2.95 2.71
C GLU A 47 16.57 1.67 3.54
N VAL A 48 15.74 1.44 4.57
CA VAL A 48 15.80 0.24 5.41
C VAL A 48 15.29 -0.98 4.65
N LEU A 49 14.25 -0.78 3.82
CA LEU A 49 13.68 -1.84 2.97
C LEU A 49 14.66 -2.25 1.86
N ASP A 50 15.33 -1.27 1.26
CA ASP A 50 16.30 -1.50 0.18
C ASP A 50 17.54 -2.22 0.73
N ALA A 51 18.03 -1.85 1.93
CA ALA A 51 19.11 -2.57 2.59
C ALA A 51 18.75 -4.04 2.88
N ALA A 52 17.53 -4.30 3.38
CA ALA A 52 17.04 -5.67 3.60
C ALA A 52 16.92 -6.47 2.29
N ARG A 53 16.50 -5.80 1.20
CA ARG A 53 16.40 -6.41 -0.13
C ARG A 53 17.78 -6.77 -0.67
N GLU A 54 18.75 -5.86 -0.60
CA GLU A 54 20.12 -6.14 -1.03
C GLU A 54 20.76 -7.27 -0.23
N ALA A 55 20.54 -7.31 1.07
CA ALA A 55 21.01 -8.41 1.92
C ALA A 55 20.44 -9.76 1.48
N ALA A 56 19.14 -9.83 1.18
CA ALA A 56 18.50 -11.06 0.68
C ALA A 56 19.04 -11.48 -0.69
N LEU A 57 19.25 -10.54 -1.61
CA LEU A 57 19.83 -10.80 -2.94
C LEU A 57 21.27 -11.32 -2.83
N ARG A 58 22.09 -10.69 -1.99
CA ARG A 58 23.46 -11.13 -1.71
C ARG A 58 23.46 -12.55 -1.13
N TYR A 59 22.60 -12.83 -0.14
CA TYR A 59 22.49 -14.16 0.45
C TYR A 59 22.14 -15.23 -0.59
N PHE A 60 21.17 -14.96 -1.46
CA PHE A 60 20.82 -15.87 -2.55
C PHE A 60 22.00 -16.12 -3.50
N GLN A 61 22.73 -15.06 -3.86
CA GLN A 61 23.88 -15.17 -4.74
C GLN A 61 25.06 -15.92 -4.12
N TYR A 62 25.32 -15.74 -2.81
CA TYR A 62 26.31 -16.55 -2.11
C TYR A 62 25.90 -18.02 -2.06
N LEU A 63 24.62 -18.31 -1.84
CA LEU A 63 24.11 -19.69 -1.79
C LEU A 63 24.25 -20.39 -3.16
N THR A 64 23.96 -19.70 -4.26
CA THR A 64 24.12 -20.26 -5.62
C THR A 64 25.58 -20.48 -5.95
N MET A 65 26.46 -19.53 -5.62
CA MET A 65 27.92 -19.69 -5.78
C MET A 65 28.46 -20.84 -4.93
N PHE A 66 28.00 -20.98 -3.70
CA PHE A 66 28.41 -22.06 -2.80
C PHE A 66 27.97 -23.43 -3.32
N ASN A 67 26.73 -23.56 -3.78
CA ASN A 67 26.25 -24.80 -4.41
C ASN A 67 27.01 -25.14 -5.70
N LEU A 68 27.31 -24.13 -6.53
CA LEU A 68 28.17 -24.30 -7.72
C LEU A 68 29.58 -24.76 -7.36
N LEU A 69 30.15 -24.23 -6.28
CA LEU A 69 31.48 -24.60 -5.79
C LEU A 69 31.50 -26.03 -5.26
N ILE A 70 30.46 -26.44 -4.53
CA ILE A 70 30.28 -27.82 -4.05
C ILE A 70 30.16 -28.77 -5.25
N TRP A 71 29.31 -28.44 -6.21
CA TRP A 71 29.13 -29.26 -7.41
C TRP A 71 30.41 -29.41 -8.23
N ARG A 72 31.26 -28.37 -8.26
CA ARG A 72 32.55 -28.38 -8.95
C ARG A 72 33.65 -29.16 -8.21
N ASN A 73 33.55 -29.38 -6.90
CA ASN A 73 34.51 -30.16 -6.11
C ASN A 73 34.11 -31.64 -5.93
N ILE A 74 32.87 -32.00 -6.25
CA ILE A 74 32.35 -33.37 -6.15
C ILE A 74 32.53 -34.14 -7.48
N LYS A 75 32.97 -33.47 -8.55
CA LYS A 75 33.20 -34.03 -9.88
C LYS A 75 34.69 -34.08 -10.20
#